data_AF-A0AAD4G4S3-F1
#
_entry.id   AF-A0AAD4G4S3-F1
#
_cell.length_a   1.000
_cell.length_b   1.000
_cell.length_c   1.000
_cell.angle_alpha   90.00
_cell.angle_beta   90.00
_cell.angle_gamma   90.00
#
_symmetry.space_group_name_H-M   'P 1'
#
loop_
_entity.id
_entity.type
_entity.pdbx_description
1 polymer ?
#
loop_
_entity_poly.entity_id
_entity_poly.type
_entity_poly.pdbx_seq_one_letter_code
_entity_poly.pdbx_strand_id
1 'polypeptide(L)'
;MEPFQFRLLARSTNPSAPTLFHAPLFPHAESYKPSKINPGRRGRISSISSVTSALDRCDPSPTQLIWTLTPQIIRFAEAGLSDLVCQNDCQTLEFKGYGKNLITRSRGLSPDMSVQIAFWAAYFGLYGKRTECTYEPAMAKAFLHGRTEANWTVQPESIEFTKVSAFIILIRPGTSFACDVF
;
A
#
# COMPACT_ATOMS: atom_id res chain seq x y z
N MET A 1 -20.30 -24.36 25.74
CA MET A 1 -19.03 -23.79 25.22
C MET A 1 -19.45 -22.65 24.32
N GLU A 2 -19.34 -21.42 24.80
CA GLU A 2 -19.73 -20.24 24.01
C GLU A 2 -18.79 -20.11 22.80
N PRO A 3 -19.31 -19.90 21.58
CA PRO A 3 -18.47 -19.68 20.41
C PRO A 3 -17.74 -18.33 20.54
N PHE A 4 -16.42 -18.35 20.34
CA PHE A 4 -15.61 -17.13 20.25
C PHE A 4 -16.10 -16.26 19.08
N GLN A 5 -16.69 -15.10 19.38
CA GLN A 5 -17.15 -14.13 18.39
C GLN A 5 -16.05 -13.10 18.10
N PHE A 6 -15.51 -13.12 16.88
CA PHE A 6 -14.71 -12.01 16.35
C PHE A 6 -15.63 -10.91 15.79
N ARG A 7 -15.36 -9.65 16.14
CA ARG A 7 -16.15 -8.47 15.75
C ARG A 7 -15.33 -7.57 14.81
N LEU A 8 -15.69 -7.53 13.54
CA LEU A 8 -15.15 -6.56 12.59
C LEU A 8 -16.13 -5.40 12.45
N LEU A 9 -15.82 -4.25 13.04
CA LEU A 9 -16.57 -3.01 12.87
C LEU A 9 -15.86 -2.15 11.83
N ALA A 10 -16.31 -2.20 10.58
CA ALA A 10 -15.85 -1.26 9.56
C ALA A 10 -16.63 0.05 9.67
N ARG A 11 -16.00 1.10 10.20
CA ARG A 11 -16.49 2.49 10.11
C ARG A 11 -15.70 3.21 9.02
N SER A 12 -16.39 3.80 8.05
CA SER A 12 -15.78 4.74 7.10
C SER A 12 -15.37 6.01 7.85
N THR A 13 -14.11 6.44 7.68
CA THR A 13 -13.53 7.61 8.36
C THR A 13 -13.68 8.92 7.57
N ASN A 14 -14.31 8.90 6.37
CA ASN A 14 -14.53 10.12 5.59
C ASN A 14 -15.87 10.07 4.80
N PRO A 15 -16.87 10.89 5.17
CA PRO A 15 -18.17 10.93 4.48
C PRO A 15 -18.13 11.65 3.13
N SER A 16 -17.01 12.29 2.77
CA SER A 16 -16.83 13.04 1.51
C SER A 16 -15.94 12.34 0.49
N ALA A 17 -15.38 11.17 0.83
CA ALA A 17 -14.62 10.38 -0.14
C ALA A 17 -15.59 9.80 -1.19
N PRO A 18 -15.34 9.97 -2.50
CA PRO A 18 -16.14 9.33 -3.52
C PRO A 18 -15.98 7.82 -3.35
N THR A 19 -17.01 7.16 -2.83
CA THR A 19 -17.03 5.72 -2.73
C THR A 19 -17.04 5.16 -4.15
N LEU A 20 -16.13 4.23 -4.44
CA LEU A 20 -16.04 3.54 -5.74
C LEU A 20 -17.36 2.82 -6.11
N PHE A 21 -18.22 2.61 -5.11
CA PHE A 21 -19.57 2.12 -5.25
C PHE A 21 -20.55 3.28 -5.49
N HIS A 22 -21.16 3.31 -6.68
CA HIS A 22 -22.31 4.14 -7.01
C HIS A 22 -23.61 3.56 -6.42
N ALA A 23 -23.63 3.32 -5.10
CA ALA A 23 -24.85 2.93 -4.42
C ALA A 23 -25.67 4.19 -4.11
N PRO A 24 -26.98 4.24 -4.43
CA PRO A 24 -27.83 5.34 -3.99
C PRO A 24 -27.81 5.41 -2.47
N LEU A 25 -27.49 6.58 -1.92
CA LEU A 25 -27.51 6.81 -0.48
C LEU A 25 -28.92 6.56 0.06
N PHE A 26 -29.01 5.87 1.20
CA PHE A 26 -30.29 5.61 1.84
C PHE A 26 -30.99 6.92 2.20
N PRO A 27 -32.34 7.00 2.07
CA PRO A 27 -33.10 8.22 2.35
C PRO A 27 -32.91 8.81 3.76
N HIS A 28 -32.54 7.95 4.72
CA HIS A 28 -32.32 8.30 6.13
C HIS A 28 -30.84 8.57 6.46
N ALA A 29 -29.92 8.48 5.49
CA ALA A 29 -28.51 8.79 5.72
C ALA A 29 -28.33 10.31 5.89
N GLU A 30 -27.47 10.72 6.83
CA GLU A 30 -27.23 12.14 7.15
C GLU A 30 -26.75 12.98 5.94
N SER A 31 -26.04 12.33 5.01
CA SER A 31 -25.56 12.94 3.76
C SER A 31 -26.55 12.86 2.59
N TYR A 32 -27.74 12.25 2.78
CA TYR A 32 -28.75 12.13 1.72
C TYR A 32 -29.34 13.49 1.37
N LYS A 33 -29.27 13.85 0.09
CA LYS A 33 -29.90 15.07 -0.44
C LYS A 33 -31.00 14.65 -1.41
N PRO A 34 -32.29 14.88 -1.10
CA PRO A 34 -33.37 14.56 -2.02
C PRO A 34 -33.22 15.36 -3.32
N SER A 35 -33.47 14.73 -4.47
CA SER A 35 -33.43 15.44 -5.75
C SER A 35 -34.57 16.46 -5.80
N LYS A 36 -34.27 17.71 -6.12
CA LYS A 36 -35.27 18.77 -6.24
C LYS A 36 -36.12 18.50 -7.48
N ILE A 37 -37.38 18.10 -7.30
CA ILE A 37 -38.34 17.94 -8.38
C ILE A 37 -38.75 19.34 -8.89
N ASN A 38 -38.41 19.66 -10.14
CA ASN A 38 -38.92 20.86 -10.81
C ASN A 38 -40.41 20.65 -11.17
N PRO A 39 -41.33 21.57 -10.81
CA PRO A 39 -42.78 21.37 -10.90
C PRO A 39 -43.37 21.45 -12.33
N GLY A 40 -42.55 21.29 -13.38
CA GLY A 40 -42.94 21.54 -14.78
C GLY A 40 -43.03 20.33 -15.70
N ARG A 41 -42.73 19.10 -15.27
CA ARG A 41 -42.82 17.89 -16.13
C ARG A 41 -43.72 16.82 -15.50
N ARG A 42 -45.03 16.92 -15.76
CA ARG A 42 -45.97 15.80 -15.54
C ARG A 42 -45.77 14.76 -16.66
N GLY A 43 -44.82 13.86 -16.45
CA GLY A 43 -44.63 12.64 -17.22
C GLY A 43 -44.80 11.42 -16.31
N ARG A 44 -45.95 10.76 -16.45
CA ARG A 44 -46.36 9.42 -15.98
C ARG A 44 -45.25 8.58 -15.31
N ILE A 45 -45.30 8.47 -13.97
CA ILE A 45 -44.74 7.31 -13.26
C ILE A 45 -45.69 6.90 -12.14
N SER A 46 -46.73 6.14 -12.50
CA SER A 46 -47.67 5.49 -11.58
C SER A 46 -47.25 4.04 -11.24
N SER A 47 -45.99 3.66 -11.50
CA SER A 47 -45.45 2.31 -11.27
C SER A 47 -44.27 2.26 -10.28
N ILE A 48 -43.90 3.38 -9.65
CA ILE A 48 -42.80 3.43 -8.65
C ILE A 48 -43.27 3.20 -7.21
N SER A 49 -44.58 3.23 -6.92
CA SER A 49 -45.10 3.03 -5.56
C SER A 49 -44.93 1.61 -5.02
N SER A 50 -44.86 0.60 -5.89
CA SER A 50 -44.66 -0.79 -5.48
C SER A 50 -43.19 -1.19 -5.33
N VAL A 51 -42.26 -0.41 -5.89
CA VAL A 51 -40.80 -0.67 -5.79
C VAL A 51 -40.16 0.14 -4.66
N THR A 52 -40.76 1.27 -4.26
CA THR A 52 -40.29 2.08 -3.12
C THR A 52 -40.47 1.37 -1.78
N SER A 53 -41.49 0.53 -1.60
CA SER A 53 -41.72 -0.22 -0.36
C SER A 53 -40.73 -1.37 -0.12
N ALA A 54 -40.02 -1.81 -1.16
CA ALA A 54 -38.97 -2.83 -1.07
C ALA A 54 -37.59 -2.21 -0.75
N LEU A 55 -37.32 -0.99 -1.22
CA LEU A 55 -36.09 -0.26 -0.92
C LEU A 55 -36.08 0.34 0.51
N ASP A 56 -37.26 0.48 1.12
CA ASP A 56 -37.47 1.00 2.49
C ASP A 56 -37.16 -0.05 3.59
N ARG A 57 -36.66 -1.24 3.21
CA ARG A 57 -36.37 -2.36 4.13
C ARG A 57 -34.89 -2.68 4.29
N CYS A 58 -33.98 -1.83 3.82
CA CYS A 58 -32.57 -2.03 4.08
C CYS A 58 -32.21 -1.29 5.37
N ASP A 59 -32.11 -2.06 6.46
CA ASP A 59 -31.61 -1.55 7.73
C ASP A 59 -30.13 -1.16 7.56
N PRO A 60 -29.75 0.11 7.75
CA PRO A 60 -28.37 0.58 7.63
C PRO A 60 -27.52 0.21 8.86
N SER A 61 -28.09 -0.46 9.87
CA SER A 61 -27.34 -0.88 11.04
C SER A 61 -26.30 -1.96 10.67
N PRO A 62 -25.07 -1.88 11.20
CA PRO A 62 -24.04 -2.85 10.87
C PRO A 62 -24.42 -4.23 11.41
N THR A 63 -24.71 -5.16 10.50
CA THR A 63 -25.04 -6.54 10.84
C THR A 63 -23.79 -7.30 11.29
N GLN A 64 -23.87 -7.97 12.43
CA GLN A 64 -22.81 -8.87 12.87
C GLN A 64 -22.75 -10.09 11.95
N LEU A 65 -21.58 -10.34 11.38
CA LEU A 65 -21.29 -11.59 10.69
C LEU A 65 -20.98 -12.66 11.75
N ILE A 66 -21.72 -13.76 11.71
CA ILE A 66 -21.57 -14.88 12.65
C ILE A 66 -20.95 -16.03 11.88
N TRP A 67 -19.78 -16.48 12.34
CA TRP A 67 -19.10 -17.64 11.80
C TRP A 67 -19.02 -18.74 12.85
N THR A 68 -19.35 -19.96 12.46
CA THR A 68 -19.18 -21.15 13.31
C THR A 68 -17.79 -21.71 13.04
N LEU A 69 -16.84 -21.44 13.95
CA LEU A 69 -15.45 -21.89 13.84
C LEU A 69 -15.11 -22.85 14.98
N THR A 70 -14.29 -23.85 14.68
CA THR A 70 -13.75 -24.75 15.70
C THR A 70 -12.60 -24.06 16.44
N PRO A 71 -12.55 -24.08 17.78
CA PRO A 71 -11.50 -23.41 18.57
C PRO A 71 -10.07 -23.82 18.18
N GLN A 72 -9.89 -25.06 17.68
CA GLN A 72 -8.60 -25.57 17.23
C GLN A 72 -8.04 -24.77 16.05
N ILE A 73 -8.87 -24.44 15.05
CA ILE A 73 -8.42 -23.72 13.85
C ILE A 73 -7.92 -22.32 14.22
N ILE A 74 -8.59 -21.66 15.15
CA ILE A 74 -8.19 -20.33 15.64
C ILE A 74 -6.83 -20.40 16.31
N ARG A 75 -6.63 -21.37 17.22
CA ARG A 75 -5.34 -21.53 17.91
C ARG A 75 -4.19 -21.83 16.96
N PHE A 76 -4.41 -22.65 15.93
CA PHE A 76 -3.38 -22.93 14.93
C PHE A 76 -3.06 -21.69 14.07
N ALA A 77 -4.09 -20.93 13.68
CA ALA A 77 -3.90 -19.69 12.91
C ALA A 77 -3.16 -18.61 13.73
N GLU A 78 -3.52 -18.45 15.00
CA GLU A 78 -2.87 -17.50 15.92
C GLU A 78 -1.42 -17.86 16.17
N ALA A 79 -1.12 -19.14 16.46
CA ALA A 79 0.25 -19.60 16.63
C ALA A 79 1.08 -19.41 15.35
N GLY A 80 0.54 -19.79 14.19
CA GLY A 80 1.23 -19.62 12.90
C GLY A 80 1.49 -18.15 12.56
N LEU A 81 0.55 -17.25 12.87
CA LEU A 81 0.77 -15.81 12.69
C LEU A 81 1.83 -15.28 13.66
N SER A 82 1.81 -15.71 14.93
CA SER A 82 2.81 -15.30 15.92
C SER A 82 4.21 -15.70 15.48
N ASP A 83 4.38 -16.92 14.97
CA ASP A 83 5.66 -17.40 14.47
C ASP A 83 6.15 -16.58 13.27
N LEU A 84 5.25 -16.26 12.32
CA LEU A 84 5.57 -15.43 11.15
C LEU A 84 5.97 -14.00 11.54
N VAL A 85 5.29 -13.42 12.54
CA VAL A 85 5.64 -12.09 13.07
C VAL A 85 7.03 -12.11 13.69
N CYS A 86 7.36 -13.14 14.47
CA CYS A 86 8.68 -13.28 15.08
C CYS A 86 9.81 -13.53 14.07
N GLN A 87 9.52 -14.10 12.90
CA GLN A 87 10.50 -14.32 11.82
C GLN A 87 10.78 -13.05 10.99
N ASN A 88 9.90 -12.05 11.04
CA ASN A 88 10.02 -10.84 10.24
C ASN A 88 10.76 -9.73 10.99
N ASP A 89 12.00 -9.44 10.58
CA ASP A 89 12.72 -8.24 11.00
C ASP A 89 12.48 -7.09 10.01
N CYS A 90 12.12 -5.91 10.51
CA CYS A 90 11.84 -4.73 9.71
C CYS A 90 12.43 -3.50 10.40
N GLN A 91 13.40 -2.88 9.74
CA GLN A 91 14.03 -1.64 10.18
C GLN A 91 13.64 -0.50 9.23
N THR A 92 13.42 0.69 9.78
CA THR A 92 13.13 1.90 8.99
C THR A 92 14.20 2.94 9.24
N LEU A 93 14.89 3.34 8.17
CA LEU A 93 15.93 4.37 8.21
C LEU A 93 15.41 5.70 7.63
N GLU A 94 15.39 6.76 8.45
CA GLU A 94 15.10 8.12 8.00
C GLU A 94 16.41 8.87 7.70
N PHE A 95 16.77 8.97 6.43
CA PHE A 95 17.98 9.69 6.01
C PHE A 95 17.75 11.21 5.92
N LYS A 96 18.39 11.98 6.83
CA LYS A 96 18.24 13.45 6.92
C LYS A 96 19.34 14.26 6.24
N GLY A 97 20.37 13.62 5.69
CA GLY A 97 21.56 14.31 5.18
C GLY A 97 21.31 15.16 3.93
N TYR A 98 20.55 14.63 2.97
CA TYR A 98 20.14 15.35 1.77
C TYR A 98 18.87 14.72 1.18
N GLY A 99 18.19 15.46 0.30
CA GLY A 99 16.98 14.99 -0.35
C GLY A 99 17.01 15.17 -1.87
N LYS A 100 15.84 14.96 -2.50
CA LYS A 100 15.63 15.04 -3.95
C LYS A 100 16.24 16.29 -4.57
N ASN A 101 16.10 17.45 -3.93
CA ASN A 101 16.55 18.73 -4.45
C ASN A 101 18.05 18.74 -4.76
N LEU A 102 18.89 18.17 -3.88
CA LEU A 102 20.33 18.11 -4.10
C LEU A 102 20.67 17.12 -5.22
N ILE A 103 19.99 15.98 -5.26
CA ILE A 103 20.24 14.94 -6.27
C ILE A 103 19.90 15.45 -7.67
N THR A 104 18.74 16.09 -7.84
CA THR A 104 18.27 16.53 -9.15
C THR A 104 18.90 17.85 -9.59
N ARG A 105 18.96 18.88 -8.72
CA ARG A 105 19.50 20.20 -9.12
C ARG A 105 21.02 20.26 -9.12
N SER A 106 21.69 19.67 -8.12
CA SER A 106 23.14 19.85 -7.97
C SER A 106 23.94 18.80 -8.74
N ARG A 107 23.41 17.57 -8.87
CA ARG A 107 24.11 16.46 -9.54
C ARG A 107 23.49 16.05 -10.87
N GLY A 108 22.28 16.50 -11.19
CA GLY A 108 21.59 16.14 -12.44
C GLY A 108 21.26 14.65 -12.53
N LEU A 109 21.16 13.94 -11.39
CA LEU A 109 20.93 12.50 -11.36
C LEU A 109 19.46 12.18 -11.04
N SER A 110 19.02 10.99 -11.46
CA SER A 110 17.74 10.43 -11.03
C SER A 110 17.81 10.10 -9.53
N PRO A 111 16.82 10.53 -8.72
CA PRO A 111 16.80 10.24 -7.29
C PRO A 111 16.64 8.74 -7.01
N ASP A 112 15.86 8.05 -7.83
CA ASP A 112 15.63 6.61 -7.71
C ASP A 112 16.91 5.81 -7.98
N MET A 113 17.56 6.08 -9.12
CA MET A 113 18.84 5.45 -9.47
C MET A 113 19.94 5.73 -8.43
N SER A 114 19.95 6.95 -7.86
CA SER A 114 20.93 7.30 -6.82
C SER A 114 20.76 6.46 -5.56
N VAL A 115 19.52 6.14 -5.19
CA VAL A 115 19.21 5.27 -4.05
C VAL A 115 19.52 3.82 -4.37
N GLN A 116 19.18 3.33 -5.57
CA GLN A 116 19.49 1.96 -6.02
C GLN A 116 20.99 1.66 -5.95
N ILE A 117 21.82 2.57 -6.48
CA ILE A 117 23.28 2.44 -6.44
C ILE A 117 23.81 2.47 -5.00
N ALA A 118 23.24 3.31 -4.13
CA ALA A 118 23.63 3.36 -2.72
C ALA A 118 23.35 2.02 -2.00
N PHE A 119 22.21 1.39 -2.27
CA PHE A 119 21.89 0.07 -1.74
C PHE A 119 22.89 -0.99 -2.19
N TRP A 120 23.28 -1.00 -3.47
CA TRP A 120 24.30 -1.94 -3.94
C TRP A 120 25.68 -1.69 -3.34
N ALA A 121 26.08 -0.44 -3.19
CA ALA A 121 27.37 -0.11 -2.57
C ALA A 121 27.42 -0.60 -1.12
N ALA A 122 26.33 -0.42 -0.36
CA ALA A 122 26.19 -0.95 0.99
C ALA A 122 26.23 -2.49 0.98
N TYR A 123 25.42 -3.14 0.13
CA TYR A 123 25.38 -4.59 0.00
C TYR A 123 26.75 -5.18 -0.34
N PHE A 124 27.44 -4.59 -1.32
CA PHE A 124 28.76 -5.00 -1.76
C PHE A 124 29.81 -4.89 -0.63
N GLY A 125 29.70 -3.87 0.21
CA GLY A 125 30.56 -3.69 1.39
C GLY A 125 30.31 -4.72 2.50
N LEU A 126 29.05 -5.05 2.77
CA LEU A 126 28.67 -5.99 3.84
C LEU A 126 28.97 -7.44 3.49
N TYR A 127 28.65 -7.85 2.26
CA TYR A 127 28.66 -9.24 1.83
C TYR A 127 29.92 -9.63 1.04
N GLY A 128 31.01 -8.87 1.17
CA GLY A 128 32.33 -9.28 0.69
C GLY A 128 32.48 -9.25 -0.83
N LYS A 129 32.09 -8.14 -1.47
CA LYS A 129 32.30 -7.85 -2.91
C LYS A 129 31.48 -8.72 -3.87
N ARG A 130 30.33 -9.22 -3.42
CA ARG A 130 29.35 -9.94 -4.26
C ARG A 130 28.24 -9.00 -4.69
N THR A 131 27.73 -9.23 -5.90
CA THR A 131 26.59 -8.50 -6.48
C THR A 131 25.52 -9.52 -6.84
N GLU A 132 24.35 -9.40 -6.23
CA GLU A 132 23.21 -10.29 -6.46
C GLU A 132 22.16 -9.63 -7.37
N CYS A 133 21.38 -10.44 -8.06
CA CYS A 133 20.28 -9.95 -8.90
C CYS A 133 19.24 -9.19 -8.04
N THR A 134 18.94 -7.96 -8.44
CA THR A 134 17.95 -7.11 -7.77
C THR A 134 16.69 -7.00 -8.63
N TYR A 135 15.53 -7.22 -8.03
CA TYR A 135 14.23 -6.97 -8.65
C TYR A 135 13.77 -5.55 -8.31
N GLU A 136 13.54 -4.73 -9.32
CA GLU A 136 12.89 -3.42 -9.16
C GLU A 136 11.59 -3.37 -9.97
N PRO A 137 10.45 -3.04 -9.33
CA PRO A 137 9.16 -3.02 -10.02
C PRO A 137 8.97 -1.71 -10.80
N ALA A 138 9.02 -1.78 -12.13
CA ALA A 138 8.70 -0.66 -13.00
C ALA A 138 7.19 -0.61 -13.28
N MET A 139 6.54 0.54 -13.12
CA MET A 139 5.10 0.67 -13.36
C MET A 139 4.76 0.64 -14.86
N ALA A 140 3.89 -0.29 -15.26
CA ALA A 140 3.42 -0.45 -16.65
C ALA A 140 2.07 0.24 -16.91
N LYS A 141 1.70 1.23 -16.09
CA LYS A 141 0.37 1.87 -16.09
C LYS A 141 0.03 2.59 -17.41
N ALA A 142 1.01 2.79 -18.29
CA ALA A 142 0.79 3.32 -19.63
C ALA A 142 -0.06 2.38 -20.52
N PHE A 143 -0.11 1.08 -20.20
CA PHE A 143 -0.86 0.08 -20.95
C PHE A 143 -2.21 -0.22 -20.29
N LEU A 144 -3.20 -0.60 -21.11
CA LEU A 144 -4.50 -1.06 -20.61
C LEU A 144 -4.30 -2.29 -19.71
N HIS A 145 -4.79 -2.23 -18.47
CA HIS A 145 -4.57 -3.23 -17.41
C HIS A 145 -3.10 -3.46 -17.02
N GLY A 146 -2.20 -2.56 -17.38
CA GLY A 146 -0.79 -2.64 -17.01
C GLY A 146 -0.60 -2.58 -15.48
N ARG A 147 0.16 -3.54 -14.95
CA ARG A 147 0.57 -3.61 -13.54
C ARG A 147 2.02 -3.16 -13.41
N THR A 148 2.95 -4.11 -13.32
CA THR A 148 4.38 -3.87 -13.10
C THR A 148 5.19 -4.78 -14.00
N GLU A 149 6.31 -4.27 -14.50
CA GLU A 149 7.37 -5.05 -15.17
C GLU A 149 8.56 -5.20 -14.22
N ALA A 150 9.43 -6.18 -14.52
CA ALA A 150 10.69 -6.36 -13.81
C ALA A 150 11.79 -5.51 -14.47
N ASN A 151 12.39 -4.60 -13.72
CA ASN A 151 13.61 -3.93 -14.14
C ASN A 151 14.83 -4.65 -13.55
N TRP A 152 15.75 -5.06 -14.42
CA TRP A 152 17.02 -5.65 -14.02
C TRP A 152 18.07 -4.58 -13.96
N THR A 153 18.21 -4.02 -12.77
CA THR A 153 19.08 -2.88 -12.51
C THR A 153 20.56 -3.31 -12.53
N VAL A 154 20.86 -4.59 -12.24
CA VAL A 154 22.23 -5.13 -12.22
C VAL A 154 22.74 -5.42 -13.64
N GLN A 155 23.48 -4.47 -14.19
CA GLN A 155 24.17 -4.56 -15.47
C GLN A 155 25.71 -4.55 -15.30
N PRO A 156 26.51 -5.04 -16.26
CA PRO A 156 27.97 -5.04 -16.16
C PRO A 156 28.58 -3.68 -15.76
N GLU A 157 28.07 -2.60 -16.33
CA GLU A 157 28.48 -1.22 -16.09
C GLU A 157 28.18 -0.80 -14.64
N SER A 158 27.01 -1.20 -14.12
CA SER A 158 26.61 -0.91 -12.74
C SER A 158 27.50 -1.64 -11.72
N ILE A 159 27.96 -2.85 -12.05
CA ILE A 159 28.85 -3.64 -11.20
C ILE A 159 30.23 -2.97 -11.14
N GLU A 160 30.76 -2.53 -12.27
CA GLU A 160 32.04 -1.82 -12.33
C GLU A 160 31.98 -0.51 -11.53
N PHE A 161 30.91 0.27 -11.71
CA PHE A 161 30.70 1.48 -10.94
C PHE A 161 30.61 1.22 -9.42
N THR A 162 29.91 0.15 -9.02
CA THR A 162 29.75 -0.23 -7.61
C THR A 162 31.08 -0.65 -7.00
N LYS A 163 31.92 -1.40 -7.73
CA LYS A 163 33.26 -1.81 -7.27
C LYS A 163 34.15 -0.60 -6.96
N VAL A 164 34.15 0.40 -7.84
CA VAL A 164 34.92 1.64 -7.65
C VAL A 164 34.34 2.48 -6.51
N SER A 165 33.01 2.64 -6.48
CA SER A 165 32.33 3.49 -5.50
C SER A 165 32.40 2.93 -4.08
N ALA A 166 32.25 1.62 -3.92
CA ALA A 166 32.37 0.96 -2.62
C ALA A 166 33.78 1.11 -2.02
N PHE A 167 34.83 1.08 -2.85
CA PHE A 167 36.20 1.34 -2.39
C PHE A 167 36.34 2.76 -1.81
N ILE A 168 35.71 3.76 -2.42
CA ILE A 168 35.74 5.16 -1.94
C ILE A 168 34.91 5.34 -0.66
N ILE A 169 33.76 4.67 -0.57
CA ILE A 169 32.84 4.78 0.58
C ILE A 169 33.42 4.06 1.81
N LEU A 170 34.05 2.90 1.64
CA LEU A 170 34.57 2.08 2.74
C LEU A 170 35.94 2.53 3.26
N ILE A 171 36.69 3.34 2.50
CA ILE A 171 38.05 3.79 2.89
C ILE A 171 38.07 5.15 3.58
N ARG A 172 36.99 5.95 3.50
CA ARG A 172 36.93 7.23 4.22
C ARG A 172 36.60 7.01 5.70
N PRO A 173 37.55 7.23 6.64
CA PRO A 173 37.25 7.16 8.06
C PRO A 173 36.36 8.37 8.42
N GLY A 174 35.16 8.13 8.93
CA GLY A 174 34.26 9.17 9.46
C GLY A 174 33.00 9.46 8.64
N THR A 175 32.78 8.80 7.50
CA THR A 175 31.45 8.83 6.85
C THR A 175 30.59 7.71 7.43
N SER A 176 29.71 8.07 8.35
CA SER A 176 28.79 7.20 9.10
C SER A 176 27.81 6.36 8.24
N PHE A 177 27.89 6.46 6.91
CA PHE A 177 27.00 5.77 5.96
C PHE A 177 27.03 4.24 6.07
N ALA A 178 28.12 3.64 6.55
CA ALA A 178 28.21 2.19 6.71
C ALA A 178 27.77 1.71 8.11
N CYS A 179 27.80 2.59 9.12
CA CYS A 179 27.44 2.23 10.50
C CYS A 179 26.01 2.62 10.87
N ASP A 180 25.41 3.60 10.20
CA ASP A 180 24.02 4.04 10.47
C ASP A 180 22.98 3.35 9.56
N VAL A 181 23.42 2.40 8.72
CA VAL A 181 22.54 1.58 7.87
C VAL A 181 22.22 0.23 8.53
N PHE A 182 22.79 -0.05 9.70
CA PHE A 182 22.49 -1.21 10.55
C PHE A 182 22.30 -0.79 12.01
#